data_AF-A0A9Q7HSP6-F1
#
_entry.id   AF-A0A9Q7HSP6-F1
#
_cell.length_a   1.000
_cell.length_b   1.000
_cell.length_c   1.000
_cell.angle_alpha   90.00
_cell.angle_beta   90.00
_cell.angle_gamma   90.00
#
_symmetry.space_group_name_H-M   'P 1'
#
loop_
_entity.id
_entity.type
_entity.pdbx_description
1 polymer ?
#
loop_
_entity_poly.entity_id
_entity_poly.type
_entity_poly.pdbx_seq_one_letter_code
_entity_poly.pdbx_strand_id
1 'polypeptide(L)'
;MNPSLIMSFVVTMIVSAILIPLVMKAGKELGIVAHKNKRTVHKVEVPRIGGYAIYISSLIGAVIFLKTDPQINAILIAGFLVFFVGLIDDVHDLSPKTKLAVELIAALIVIVYGDIYLKGFDFMPSNWPPIIPGIITVLWIVGITNAINLIDGLDGLSSGISIIVLFTVSMTSLTSGRTDIASLSLVLAGAIMGFLFYNFHPAKIFLGDCGALYIGFMISVISLLGFGYNVSTFFTLGAPIVVLMVPIMDTLIAIIRRKVNHKKFSEADRAHLHHNLMFKLKLGHRKSVLVLYGVTFLFSLTSYIYLYDATLGTLMFVILMFIFELFIETTSMVSQKYKPVLTLANVFIQSDRLPKIKFLERYRANRSEKRKVIDHVVMLCCLLIVIGGAGTYILYSREGASKNNPATVPVETPYIHEEGNELLNDIYVRLDKAYKNNLTSEECQLVASYFAVDYFTLKDKKDGEIGGLDYIYPSLQSEFSSFASKSFYTYRETYPKLEVKNYEIISFAPSKVVIDDLDDNEYYNVLISMEFNRKVDELPKSVNIVLVLDNDRFYVVGVDNA
;
A
#
# COMPACT_ATOMS: atom_id res chain seq x y z
N MET A 1 -6.39 -18.27 -6.02
CA MET A 1 -7.06 -17.04 -5.59
C MET A 1 -8.29 -17.43 -4.80
N ASN A 2 -8.44 -16.96 -3.56
CA ASN A 2 -9.57 -17.34 -2.69
C ASN A 2 -10.89 -16.93 -3.37
N PRO A 3 -11.86 -17.85 -3.61
CA PRO A 3 -13.13 -17.52 -4.27
C PRO A 3 -13.87 -16.35 -3.60
N SER A 4 -13.70 -16.16 -2.29
CA SER A 4 -14.30 -15.05 -1.54
C SER A 4 -13.89 -13.66 -2.05
N LEU A 5 -12.65 -13.50 -2.54
CA LEU A 5 -12.14 -12.23 -3.04
C LEU A 5 -12.79 -11.83 -4.37
N ILE A 6 -12.97 -12.80 -5.27
CA ILE A 6 -13.67 -12.55 -6.54
C ILE A 6 -15.13 -12.23 -6.25
N MET A 7 -15.74 -12.98 -5.34
CA MET A 7 -17.13 -12.75 -4.93
C MET A 7 -17.32 -11.39 -4.28
N SER A 8 -16.37 -10.90 -3.48
CA SER A 8 -16.47 -9.59 -2.84
C SER A 8 -16.53 -8.45 -3.87
N PHE A 9 -15.75 -8.53 -4.94
CA PHE A 9 -15.81 -7.59 -6.06
C PHE A 9 -17.11 -7.73 -6.86
N VAL A 10 -17.47 -8.95 -7.25
CA VAL A 10 -18.61 -9.18 -8.16
C VAL A 10 -19.94 -8.85 -7.48
N VAL A 11 -20.12 -9.23 -6.21
CA VAL A 11 -21.35 -8.96 -5.46
C VAL A 11 -21.54 -7.46 -5.28
N THR A 12 -20.52 -6.71 -4.87
CA THR A 12 -20.65 -5.25 -4.70
C THR A 12 -20.83 -4.55 -6.04
N MET A 13 -20.19 -5.03 -7.11
CA MET A 13 -20.44 -4.51 -8.46
C MET A 13 -21.90 -4.67 -8.88
N ILE A 14 -22.49 -5.85 -8.66
CA ILE A 14 -23.89 -6.12 -9.00
C ILE A 14 -24.83 -5.29 -8.13
N VAL A 15 -24.61 -5.25 -6.81
CA VAL A 15 -25.43 -4.48 -5.87
C VAL A 15 -25.43 -2.99 -6.23
N SER A 16 -24.25 -2.41 -6.44
CA SER A 16 -24.13 -1.02 -6.89
C SER A 16 -24.85 -0.79 -8.22
N ALA A 17 -24.63 -1.64 -9.23
CA ALA A 17 -25.26 -1.50 -10.54
C ALA A 17 -26.81 -1.59 -10.50
N ILE A 18 -27.36 -2.38 -9.58
CA ILE A 18 -28.82 -2.49 -9.34
C ILE A 18 -29.36 -1.26 -8.59
N LEU A 19 -28.60 -0.71 -7.64
CA LEU A 19 -29.00 0.47 -6.87
C LEU A 19 -29.02 1.74 -7.73
N ILE A 20 -28.15 1.86 -8.74
CA ILE A 20 -28.04 3.08 -9.55
C ILE A 20 -29.37 3.52 -10.19
N PRO A 21 -30.16 2.68 -10.89
CA PRO A 21 -31.46 3.08 -11.42
C PRO A 21 -32.42 3.65 -10.36
N LEU A 22 -32.42 3.07 -9.15
CA LEU A 22 -33.26 3.53 -8.03
C LEU A 22 -32.80 4.90 -7.54
N VAL A 23 -31.50 5.03 -7.31
CA VAL A 23 -30.85 6.29 -6.89
C VAL A 23 -31.08 7.36 -7.96
N MET A 24 -30.91 7.07 -9.25
CA MET A 24 -31.20 8.01 -10.34
C MET A 24 -32.63 8.54 -10.32
N LYS A 25 -33.61 7.68 -10.01
CA LYS A 25 -35.02 8.10 -9.89
C LYS A 25 -35.22 9.01 -8.68
N ALA A 26 -34.73 8.60 -7.51
CA ALA A 26 -34.82 9.39 -6.28
C ALA A 26 -34.16 10.77 -6.43
N GLY A 27 -32.98 10.85 -7.06
CA GLY A 27 -32.27 12.11 -7.26
C GLY A 27 -33.01 13.10 -8.14
N LYS A 28 -33.77 12.61 -9.14
CA LYS A 28 -34.63 13.46 -9.97
C LYS A 28 -35.84 13.97 -9.18
N GLU A 29 -36.47 13.10 -8.38
CA GLU A 29 -37.64 13.46 -7.56
C GLU A 29 -37.28 14.45 -6.45
N LEU A 30 -36.10 14.30 -5.84
CA LEU A 30 -35.58 15.18 -4.79
C LEU A 30 -34.91 16.45 -5.32
N GLY A 31 -34.76 16.59 -6.64
CA GLY A 31 -34.10 17.75 -7.26
C GLY A 31 -32.58 17.80 -7.06
N ILE A 32 -31.93 16.72 -6.62
CA ILE A 32 -30.48 16.64 -6.44
C ILE A 32 -29.82 16.33 -7.80
N VAL A 33 -29.88 17.32 -8.70
CA VAL A 33 -29.41 17.23 -10.08
C VAL A 33 -28.39 18.32 -10.39
N ALA A 34 -27.42 17.99 -11.25
CA ALA A 34 -26.53 18.99 -11.80
C ALA A 34 -27.27 19.86 -12.82
N HIS A 35 -27.66 21.06 -12.40
CA HIS A 35 -28.33 22.02 -13.28
C HIS A 35 -27.38 22.62 -14.32
N LYS A 36 -27.96 23.04 -15.45
CA LYS A 36 -27.23 23.77 -16.51
C LYS A 36 -26.66 25.08 -15.95
N ASN A 37 -25.35 25.27 -16.07
CA ASN A 37 -24.72 26.56 -15.84
C ASN A 37 -23.77 26.90 -17.01
N LYS A 38 -23.43 28.19 -17.20
CA LYS A 38 -22.38 28.64 -18.14
C LYS A 38 -21.00 28.00 -17.90
N ARG A 39 -20.85 27.26 -16.80
CA ARG A 39 -19.62 26.59 -16.33
C ARG A 39 -19.63 25.06 -16.57
N THR A 40 -20.75 24.45 -16.94
CA THR A 40 -20.89 22.99 -17.08
C THR A 40 -20.88 22.57 -18.55
N VAL A 41 -20.15 21.51 -18.90
CA VAL A 41 -20.05 20.99 -20.28
C VAL A 41 -21.32 20.25 -20.73
N HIS A 42 -22.19 19.87 -19.80
CA HIS A 42 -23.37 19.04 -20.06
C HIS A 42 -24.57 19.81 -20.63
N LYS A 43 -25.28 19.17 -21.55
CA LYS A 43 -26.46 19.73 -22.24
C LYS A 43 -27.80 19.34 -21.59
N VAL A 44 -27.81 18.44 -20.60
CA VAL A 44 -29.00 17.85 -19.95
C VAL A 44 -28.76 17.78 -18.44
N GLU A 45 -29.83 17.87 -17.64
CA GLU A 45 -29.76 17.66 -16.18
C GLU A 45 -29.44 16.20 -15.87
N VAL A 46 -28.43 15.98 -15.04
CA VAL A 46 -27.94 14.65 -14.66
C VAL A 46 -27.96 14.55 -13.12
N PRO A 47 -28.56 13.50 -12.54
CA PRO A 47 -28.55 13.31 -11.08
C PRO A 47 -27.13 13.29 -10.51
N ARG A 48 -26.92 13.90 -9.34
CA ARG A 48 -25.59 14.05 -8.72
C ARG A 48 -25.51 13.34 -7.37
N ILE A 49 -25.92 12.08 -7.33
CA ILE A 49 -26.03 11.30 -6.08
C ILE A 49 -25.53 9.85 -6.23
N GLY A 50 -24.62 9.60 -7.17
CA GLY A 50 -24.06 8.28 -7.42
C GLY A 50 -23.35 7.66 -6.21
N GLY A 51 -22.77 8.50 -5.34
CA GLY A 51 -22.08 8.09 -4.12
C GLY A 51 -22.94 7.23 -3.18
N TYR A 52 -24.26 7.40 -3.18
CA TYR A 52 -25.17 6.56 -2.38
C TYR A 52 -25.09 5.07 -2.74
N ALA A 53 -25.14 4.76 -4.04
CA ALA A 53 -25.09 3.38 -4.49
C ALA A 53 -23.74 2.74 -4.13
N ILE A 54 -22.66 3.52 -4.25
CA ILE A 54 -21.31 3.08 -3.88
C ILE A 54 -21.22 2.81 -2.39
N TYR A 55 -21.65 3.76 -1.53
CA TYR A 55 -21.59 3.64 -0.08
C TYR A 55 -22.44 2.47 0.44
N ILE A 56 -23.70 2.34 0.01
CA ILE A 56 -24.56 1.24 0.45
C ILE A 56 -24.02 -0.10 -0.04
N SER A 57 -23.53 -0.16 -1.28
CA SER A 57 -22.94 -1.38 -1.80
C SER A 57 -21.65 -1.78 -1.09
N SER A 58 -20.78 -0.82 -0.75
CA SER A 58 -19.55 -1.12 -0.01
C SER A 58 -19.86 -1.53 1.42
N LEU A 59 -20.89 -0.95 2.06
CA LEU A 59 -21.34 -1.36 3.40
C LEU A 59 -21.88 -2.80 3.40
N ILE A 60 -22.73 -3.15 2.43
CA ILE A 60 -23.21 -4.54 2.27
C ILE A 60 -22.04 -5.50 2.03
N GLY A 61 -21.10 -5.11 1.15
CA GLY A 61 -19.89 -5.89 0.91
C GLY A 61 -19.03 -6.06 2.16
N ALA A 62 -18.88 -5.00 2.95
CA ALA A 62 -18.13 -5.05 4.20
C ALA A 62 -18.75 -6.04 5.20
N VAL A 63 -20.07 -6.03 5.35
CA VAL A 63 -20.79 -6.95 6.25
C VAL A 63 -20.65 -8.42 5.80
N ILE A 64 -20.67 -8.68 4.49
CA ILE A 64 -20.63 -10.06 3.97
C ILE A 64 -19.21 -10.62 3.93
N PHE A 65 -18.22 -9.81 3.57
CA PHE A 65 -16.88 -10.29 3.21
C PHE A 65 -15.76 -9.91 4.17
N LEU A 66 -15.99 -8.97 5.10
CA LEU A 66 -14.96 -8.52 6.05
C LEU A 66 -15.27 -9.05 7.44
N LYS A 67 -14.20 -9.41 8.17
CA LYS A 67 -14.31 -9.73 9.59
C LYS A 67 -14.33 -8.43 10.39
N THR A 68 -15.19 -8.38 11.39
CA THR A 68 -15.31 -7.21 12.25
C THR A 68 -14.15 -7.18 13.24
N ASP A 69 -13.39 -6.09 13.22
CA ASP A 69 -12.35 -5.76 14.20
C ASP A 69 -12.34 -4.23 14.47
N PRO A 70 -11.56 -3.73 15.43
CA PRO A 70 -11.49 -2.29 15.71
C PRO A 70 -11.07 -1.43 14.50
N GLN A 71 -10.21 -1.95 13.62
CA GLN A 71 -9.72 -1.22 12.43
C GLN A 71 -10.84 -1.03 11.41
N ILE A 72 -11.54 -2.11 11.06
CA ILE A 72 -12.70 -2.09 10.15
C ILE A 72 -13.83 -1.24 10.75
N ASN A 73 -14.09 -1.34 12.06
CA ASN A 73 -15.09 -0.51 12.72
C ASN A 73 -14.74 0.98 12.64
N ALA A 74 -13.48 1.36 12.88
CA ALA A 74 -13.03 2.75 12.74
C ALA A 74 -13.21 3.27 11.32
N ILE A 75 -12.86 2.46 10.31
CA ILE A 75 -13.04 2.79 8.89
C ILE A 75 -14.51 3.01 8.54
N LEU A 76 -15.41 2.13 8.99
CA LEU A 76 -16.84 2.22 8.70
C LEU A 76 -17.49 3.44 9.37
N ILE A 77 -17.14 3.73 10.63
CA ILE A 77 -17.65 4.89 11.37
C ILE A 77 -17.15 6.19 10.73
N ALA A 78 -15.85 6.30 10.50
CA ALA A 78 -15.24 7.48 9.91
C ALA A 78 -15.70 7.68 8.45
N GLY A 79 -15.80 6.59 7.68
CA GLY A 79 -16.32 6.60 6.31
C GLY A 79 -17.79 7.05 6.24
N PHE A 80 -18.63 6.64 7.20
CA PHE A 80 -19.99 7.15 7.31
C PHE A 80 -20.02 8.67 7.54
N LEU A 81 -19.19 9.19 8.43
CA LEU A 81 -19.12 10.64 8.69
C LEU A 81 -18.72 11.42 7.43
N VAL A 82 -17.70 10.96 6.70
CA VAL A 82 -17.23 11.60 5.46
C VAL A 82 -18.28 11.51 4.34
N PHE A 83 -18.91 10.35 4.17
CA PHE A 83 -20.03 10.19 3.24
C PHE A 83 -21.17 11.16 3.59
N PHE A 84 -21.53 11.25 4.87
CA PHE A 84 -22.66 12.05 5.34
C PHE A 84 -22.41 13.56 5.18
N VAL A 85 -21.21 14.07 5.46
CA VAL A 85 -20.90 15.49 5.21
C VAL A 85 -20.93 15.81 3.71
N GLY A 86 -20.44 14.92 2.86
CA GLY A 86 -20.52 15.10 1.42
C GLY A 86 -21.96 15.04 0.91
N LEU A 87 -22.81 14.25 1.55
CA LEU A 87 -24.23 14.23 1.25
C LEU A 87 -24.92 15.57 1.60
N ILE A 88 -24.62 16.11 2.77
CA ILE A 88 -25.15 17.43 3.15
C ILE A 88 -24.66 18.49 2.17
N ASP A 89 -23.40 18.39 1.73
CA ASP A 89 -22.81 19.30 0.74
C ASP A 89 -23.51 19.23 -0.62
N ASP A 90 -23.85 18.03 -1.12
CA ASP A 90 -24.58 17.86 -2.38
C ASP A 90 -25.98 18.52 -2.36
N VAL A 91 -26.55 18.77 -1.18
CA VAL A 91 -27.88 19.40 -1.01
C VAL A 91 -27.79 20.89 -0.63
N HIS A 92 -26.83 21.27 0.21
CA HIS A 92 -26.79 22.59 0.85
C HIS A 92 -25.56 23.44 0.51
N ASP A 93 -24.63 22.96 -0.34
CA ASP A 93 -23.38 23.65 -0.69
C ASP A 93 -22.61 24.12 0.57
N LEU A 94 -21.99 23.19 1.30
CA LEU A 94 -21.30 23.50 2.55
C LEU A 94 -20.01 24.31 2.33
N SER A 95 -19.60 25.03 3.37
CA SER A 95 -18.32 25.72 3.35
C SER A 95 -17.15 24.70 3.34
N PRO A 96 -16.05 24.97 2.60
CA PRO A 96 -14.88 24.09 2.61
C PRO A 96 -14.30 23.84 4.01
N LYS A 97 -14.46 24.79 4.94
CA LYS A 97 -14.01 24.66 6.33
C LYS A 97 -14.81 23.60 7.10
N THR A 98 -16.11 23.50 6.83
CA THR A 98 -16.99 22.51 7.45
C THR A 98 -16.61 21.11 7.01
N LYS A 99 -16.37 20.92 5.70
CA LYS A 99 -15.91 19.65 5.13
C LYS A 99 -14.58 19.22 5.75
N LEU A 100 -13.60 20.14 5.77
CA LEU A 100 -12.29 19.90 6.37
C LEU A 100 -12.37 19.51 7.85
N ALA A 101 -13.25 20.16 8.63
CA ALA A 101 -13.42 19.83 10.05
C ALA A 101 -13.92 18.39 10.26
N VAL A 102 -14.87 17.93 9.45
CA VAL A 102 -15.38 16.55 9.53
C VAL A 102 -14.34 15.55 9.07
N GLU A 103 -13.60 15.84 7.99
CA GLU A 103 -12.48 14.99 7.53
C GLU A 103 -11.39 14.86 8.59
N LEU A 104 -11.07 15.93 9.32
CA LEU A 104 -10.14 15.90 10.45
C LEU A 104 -10.64 15.00 11.58
N ILE A 105 -11.93 15.10 11.95
CA ILE A 105 -12.53 14.22 12.95
C ILE A 105 -12.49 12.76 12.50
N ALA A 106 -12.83 12.49 11.24
CA ALA A 106 -12.76 11.15 10.65
C ALA A 106 -11.33 10.58 10.68
N ALA A 107 -10.32 11.39 10.34
CA ALA A 107 -8.91 10.99 10.43
C ALA A 107 -8.49 10.68 11.88
N LEU A 108 -8.95 11.46 12.85
CA LEU A 108 -8.67 11.21 14.27
C LEU A 108 -9.32 9.91 14.77
N ILE A 109 -10.53 9.58 14.31
CA ILE A 109 -11.17 8.30 14.63
C ILE A 109 -10.33 7.13 14.10
N VAL A 110 -9.87 7.23 12.85
CA VAL A 110 -9.01 6.21 12.23
C VAL A 110 -7.71 5.99 13.02
N ILE A 111 -7.09 7.08 13.49
CA ILE A 111 -5.83 7.02 14.25
C ILE A 111 -6.07 6.51 15.67
N VAL A 112 -7.00 7.08 16.42
CA VAL A 112 -7.16 6.83 17.85
C VAL A 112 -7.94 5.54 18.13
N TYR A 113 -8.99 5.27 17.37
CA TYR A 113 -9.82 4.07 17.58
C TYR A 113 -9.36 2.90 16.71
N GLY A 114 -8.95 3.16 15.47
CA GLY A 114 -8.49 2.12 14.56
C GLY A 114 -7.01 1.75 14.72
N ASP A 115 -6.22 2.55 15.45
CA ASP A 115 -4.76 2.41 15.52
C ASP A 115 -4.10 2.38 14.12
N ILE A 116 -4.72 3.09 13.16
CA ILE A 116 -4.27 3.16 11.76
C ILE A 116 -3.56 4.49 11.56
N TYR A 117 -2.25 4.45 11.60
CA TYR A 117 -1.39 5.59 11.29
C TYR A 117 -0.07 5.09 10.72
N LEU A 118 0.73 6.01 10.21
CA LEU A 118 2.05 5.69 9.67
C LEU A 118 2.96 5.15 10.78
N LYS A 119 3.26 3.85 10.73
CA LYS A 119 4.23 3.16 11.59
C LYS A 119 5.50 2.90 10.77
N GLY A 120 6.69 3.12 11.35
CA GLY A 120 7.97 2.81 10.69
C GLY A 120 8.45 3.84 9.67
N PHE A 121 8.99 4.96 10.15
CA PHE A 121 9.95 5.76 9.38
C PHE A 121 11.35 5.30 9.80
N ASP A 122 12.01 4.44 9.01
CA ASP A 122 13.38 3.98 9.28
C ASP A 122 14.41 5.12 9.22
N PHE A 123 14.06 6.23 8.54
CA PHE A 123 14.90 7.45 8.52
C PHE A 123 14.71 8.33 9.77
N MET A 124 13.68 8.09 10.59
CA MET A 124 13.44 8.83 11.81
C MET A 124 14.00 8.05 13.01
N PRO A 125 14.64 8.71 13.99
CA PRO A 125 15.07 8.04 15.20
C PRO A 125 13.89 7.34 15.89
N SER A 126 14.11 6.12 16.40
CA SER A 126 13.13 5.32 17.15
C SER A 126 12.49 6.05 18.34
N ASN A 127 13.10 7.14 18.78
CA ASN A 127 12.75 7.89 19.99
C ASN A 127 11.83 9.10 19.70
N TRP A 128 11.35 9.29 18.46
CA TRP A 128 10.60 10.49 18.10
C TRP A 128 9.13 10.44 18.61
N PRO A 129 8.53 11.57 19.03
CA PRO A 129 7.18 11.57 19.57
C PRO A 129 6.16 11.02 18.55
N PRO A 130 5.22 10.17 18.97
CA PRO A 130 4.20 9.58 18.09
C PRO A 130 3.26 10.62 17.45
N ILE A 131 3.35 11.89 17.86
CA ILE A 131 2.56 13.00 17.33
C ILE A 131 2.88 13.35 15.87
N ILE A 132 4.13 13.20 15.43
CA ILE A 132 4.55 13.58 14.07
C ILE A 132 3.97 12.62 13.03
N PRO A 133 4.10 11.28 13.18
CA PRO A 133 3.42 10.33 12.30
C PRO A 133 1.90 10.52 12.29
N GLY A 134 1.30 10.85 13.44
CA GLY A 134 -0.12 11.20 13.52
C GLY A 134 -0.49 12.42 12.66
N ILE A 135 0.26 13.52 12.75
CA ILE A 135 0.01 14.73 11.92
C ILE A 135 0.16 14.42 10.44
N ILE A 136 1.20 13.67 10.05
CA ILE A 136 1.40 13.29 8.64
C ILE A 136 0.25 12.41 8.15
N THR A 137 -0.22 11.48 8.98
CA THR A 137 -1.37 10.61 8.69
C THR A 137 -2.64 11.44 8.48
N VAL A 138 -2.90 12.45 9.33
CA VAL A 138 -4.04 13.35 9.16
C VAL A 138 -3.94 14.12 7.85
N LEU A 139 -2.77 14.70 7.55
CA LEU A 139 -2.54 15.42 6.29
C LEU A 139 -2.70 14.49 5.07
N TRP A 140 -2.29 13.23 5.20
CA TRP A 140 -2.46 12.20 4.17
C TRP A 140 -3.94 11.93 3.90
N ILE A 141 -4.71 11.59 4.95
CA ILE A 141 -6.13 11.27 4.84
C ILE A 141 -6.89 12.44 4.23
N VAL A 142 -6.75 13.63 4.80
CA VAL A 142 -7.43 14.85 4.32
C VAL A 142 -6.98 15.23 2.92
N GLY A 143 -5.68 15.16 2.63
CA GLY A 143 -5.10 15.54 1.35
C GLY A 143 -5.58 14.65 0.20
N ILE A 144 -5.54 13.32 0.38
CA ILE A 144 -6.00 12.37 -0.63
C ILE A 144 -7.52 12.44 -0.81
N THR A 145 -8.28 12.60 0.29
CA THR A 145 -9.74 12.79 0.23
C THR A 145 -10.11 13.96 -0.68
N ASN A 146 -9.48 15.12 -0.46
CA ASN A 146 -9.72 16.29 -1.29
C ASN A 146 -9.14 16.17 -2.71
N ALA A 147 -8.03 15.46 -2.90
CA ALA A 147 -7.46 15.25 -4.23
C ALA A 147 -8.39 14.44 -5.13
N ILE A 148 -9.03 13.39 -4.60
CA ILE A 148 -10.03 12.60 -5.33
C ILE A 148 -11.30 13.42 -5.59
N ASN A 149 -11.73 14.26 -4.65
CA ASN A 149 -12.85 15.19 -4.88
C ASN A 149 -12.55 16.19 -6.00
N LEU A 150 -11.34 16.74 -6.04
CA LEU A 150 -10.94 17.76 -7.04
C LEU A 150 -10.76 17.19 -8.45
N ILE A 151 -10.34 15.93 -8.59
CA ILE A 151 -10.17 15.31 -9.91
C ILE A 151 -11.49 14.83 -10.52
N ASP A 152 -12.58 14.75 -9.73
CA ASP A 152 -13.93 14.39 -10.19
C ASP A 152 -14.60 15.49 -11.05
N GLY A 153 -13.93 15.85 -12.15
CA GLY A 153 -14.38 16.88 -13.09
C GLY A 153 -14.87 16.34 -14.44
N LEU A 154 -14.72 15.03 -14.69
CA LEU A 154 -15.11 14.37 -15.94
C LEU A 154 -15.77 13.02 -15.70
N ASP A 155 -16.79 12.69 -16.50
CA ASP A 155 -17.45 11.38 -16.57
C ASP A 155 -16.44 10.23 -16.56
N GLY A 156 -16.53 9.37 -15.55
CA GLY A 156 -15.70 8.19 -15.35
C GLY A 156 -14.31 8.44 -14.76
N LEU A 157 -13.82 9.68 -14.70
CA LEU A 157 -12.41 9.94 -14.38
C LEU A 157 -12.03 9.48 -12.97
N SER A 158 -12.70 10.01 -11.94
CA SER A 158 -12.40 9.70 -10.54
C SER A 158 -12.60 8.22 -10.23
N SER A 159 -13.73 7.65 -10.68
CA SER A 159 -14.06 6.24 -10.47
C SER A 159 -13.08 5.27 -11.11
N GLY A 160 -12.65 5.51 -12.35
CA GLY A 160 -11.71 4.59 -13.00
C GLY A 160 -10.29 4.67 -12.44
N ILE A 161 -9.80 5.88 -12.09
CA ILE A 161 -8.53 6.04 -11.36
C ILE A 161 -8.60 5.27 -10.03
N SER A 162 -9.69 5.44 -9.30
CA SER A 162 -9.93 4.76 -8.01
C SER A 162 -9.94 3.24 -8.13
N ILE A 163 -10.57 2.69 -9.17
CA ILE A 163 -10.57 1.24 -9.43
C ILE A 163 -9.15 0.73 -9.70
N ILE A 164 -8.37 1.42 -10.53
CA ILE A 164 -6.98 1.03 -10.82
C ILE A 164 -6.16 1.02 -9.53
N VAL A 165 -6.29 2.08 -8.73
CA VAL A 165 -5.63 2.19 -7.41
C VAL A 165 -5.99 1.01 -6.52
N LEU A 166 -7.28 0.75 -6.32
CA LEU A 166 -7.76 -0.30 -5.42
C LEU A 166 -7.39 -1.71 -5.88
N PHE A 167 -7.38 -1.98 -7.19
CA PHE A 167 -6.88 -3.24 -7.71
C PHE A 167 -5.39 -3.41 -7.43
N THR A 168 -4.59 -2.36 -7.60
CA THR A 168 -3.17 -2.42 -7.26
C THR A 168 -2.96 -2.64 -5.77
N VAL A 169 -3.67 -1.91 -4.89
CA VAL A 169 -3.60 -2.15 -3.44
C VAL A 169 -4.03 -3.58 -3.09
N SER A 170 -5.06 -4.10 -3.75
CA SER A 170 -5.47 -5.49 -3.55
C SER A 170 -4.38 -6.48 -3.94
N MET A 171 -3.75 -6.31 -5.11
CA MET A 171 -2.70 -7.22 -5.58
C MET A 171 -1.47 -7.16 -4.69
N THR A 172 -1.04 -5.97 -4.27
CA THR A 172 0.10 -5.79 -3.36
C THR A 172 -0.21 -6.35 -1.96
N SER A 173 -1.44 -6.20 -1.48
CA SER A 173 -1.83 -6.77 -0.18
C SER A 173 -1.85 -8.29 -0.20
N LEU A 174 -2.24 -8.91 -1.33
CA LEU A 174 -2.19 -10.36 -1.50
C LEU A 174 -0.77 -10.91 -1.47
N THR A 175 0.19 -10.20 -2.08
CA THR A 175 1.61 -10.60 -2.01
C THR A 175 2.18 -10.50 -0.60
N SER A 176 1.60 -9.65 0.25
CA SER A 176 1.97 -9.50 1.66
C SER A 176 1.12 -10.37 2.62
N GLY A 177 0.28 -11.28 2.10
CA GLY A 177 -0.58 -12.15 2.90
C GLY A 177 -1.79 -11.44 3.56
N ARG A 178 -1.97 -10.14 3.34
CA ARG A 178 -3.06 -9.32 3.91
C ARG A 178 -4.35 -9.44 3.08
N THR A 179 -5.01 -10.58 3.23
CA THR A 179 -6.27 -10.89 2.53
C THR A 179 -7.45 -10.02 2.97
N ASP A 180 -7.39 -9.47 4.18
CA ASP A 180 -8.33 -8.51 4.74
C ASP A 180 -8.33 -7.19 3.96
N ILE A 181 -7.15 -6.62 3.70
CA ILE A 181 -6.99 -5.37 2.96
C ILE A 181 -7.32 -5.58 1.48
N ALA A 182 -6.93 -6.73 0.92
CA ALA A 182 -7.31 -7.12 -0.43
C ALA A 182 -8.84 -7.19 -0.58
N SER A 183 -9.52 -7.83 0.38
CA SER A 183 -10.99 -7.92 0.39
C SER A 183 -11.63 -6.54 0.49
N LEU A 184 -11.17 -5.68 1.40
CA LEU A 184 -11.69 -4.32 1.57
C LEU A 184 -11.51 -3.48 0.30
N SER A 185 -10.36 -3.60 -0.34
CA SER A 185 -10.05 -2.91 -1.61
C SER A 185 -10.98 -3.38 -2.73
N LEU A 186 -11.20 -4.69 -2.85
CA LEU A 186 -12.08 -5.29 -3.87
C LEU A 186 -13.57 -5.00 -3.63
N VAL A 187 -14.01 -4.97 -2.37
CA VAL A 187 -15.37 -4.55 -1.98
C VAL A 187 -15.65 -3.14 -2.52
N LEU A 188 -14.73 -2.20 -2.27
CA LEU A 188 -14.88 -0.84 -2.75
C LEU A 188 -14.72 -0.74 -4.27
N ALA A 189 -13.74 -1.42 -4.86
CA ALA A 189 -13.52 -1.42 -6.31
C ALA A 189 -14.74 -1.94 -7.07
N GLY A 190 -15.39 -3.01 -6.57
CA GLY A 190 -16.62 -3.54 -7.14
C GLY A 190 -17.77 -2.54 -7.04
N ALA A 191 -17.98 -1.94 -5.87
CA ALA A 191 -19.00 -0.90 -5.69
C ALA A 191 -18.82 0.29 -6.65
N ILE A 192 -17.58 0.74 -6.86
CA ILE A 192 -17.26 1.80 -7.82
C ILE A 192 -17.45 1.32 -9.27
N MET A 193 -17.10 0.08 -9.60
CA MET A 193 -17.28 -0.50 -10.94
C MET A 193 -18.76 -0.54 -11.34
N GLY A 194 -19.64 -0.94 -10.42
CA GLY A 194 -21.09 -0.94 -10.66
C GLY A 194 -21.64 0.46 -11.00
N PHE A 195 -21.13 1.49 -10.32
CA PHE A 195 -21.43 2.89 -10.64
C PHE A 195 -20.83 3.34 -11.98
N LEU A 196 -19.59 2.93 -12.27
CA LEU A 196 -18.86 3.34 -13.47
C LEU A 196 -19.60 2.96 -14.76
N PHE A 197 -20.35 1.86 -14.79
CA PHE A 197 -21.18 1.50 -15.95
C PHE A 197 -22.21 2.57 -16.35
N TYR A 198 -22.68 3.36 -15.38
CA TYR A 198 -23.63 4.47 -15.61
C TYR A 198 -22.94 5.83 -15.68
N ASN A 199 -21.75 5.97 -15.08
CA ASN A 199 -20.99 7.21 -15.07
C ASN A 199 -20.01 7.35 -16.24
N PHE A 200 -19.70 6.27 -16.97
CA PHE A 200 -18.82 6.34 -18.13
C PHE A 200 -19.40 7.24 -19.24
N HIS A 201 -18.52 7.98 -19.94
CA HIS A 201 -18.97 9.02 -20.86
C HIS A 201 -19.79 8.51 -22.07
N PRO A 202 -21.00 9.05 -22.32
CA PRO A 202 -21.67 10.15 -21.60
C PRO A 202 -22.36 9.70 -20.30
N ALA A 203 -22.08 10.38 -19.19
CA ALA A 203 -22.61 10.00 -17.88
C ALA A 203 -24.14 10.14 -17.78
N LYS A 204 -24.78 9.13 -17.17
CA LYS A 204 -26.20 9.12 -16.81
C LYS A 204 -26.44 9.58 -15.37
N ILE A 205 -25.40 9.54 -14.54
CA ILE A 205 -25.39 9.96 -13.13
C ILE A 205 -23.98 10.43 -12.79
N PHE A 206 -23.88 11.48 -11.97
CA PHE A 206 -22.62 11.97 -11.40
C PHE A 206 -22.40 11.44 -9.99
N LEU A 207 -21.13 11.39 -9.61
CA LEU A 207 -20.69 10.82 -8.34
C LEU A 207 -21.20 11.63 -7.14
N GLY A 208 -21.10 12.97 -7.22
CA GLY A 208 -21.44 13.89 -6.12
C GLY A 208 -20.30 14.00 -5.10
N ASP A 209 -20.34 15.06 -4.29
CA ASP A 209 -19.36 15.27 -3.22
C ASP A 209 -19.44 14.12 -2.19
N CYS A 210 -20.62 13.55 -1.92
CA CYS A 210 -20.77 12.37 -1.06
C CYS A 210 -19.92 11.18 -1.52
N GLY A 211 -19.94 10.88 -2.82
CA GLY A 211 -19.20 9.77 -3.39
C GLY A 211 -17.71 10.05 -3.49
N ALA A 212 -17.33 11.25 -3.95
CA ALA A 212 -15.94 11.59 -4.18
C ALA A 212 -15.14 11.71 -2.87
N LEU A 213 -15.74 12.33 -1.83
CA LEU A 213 -15.14 12.39 -0.50
C LEU A 213 -15.05 10.99 0.13
N TYR A 214 -16.11 10.18 0.05
CA TYR A 214 -16.10 8.82 0.59
C TYR A 214 -15.03 7.95 -0.07
N ILE A 215 -14.95 7.93 -1.40
CA ILE A 215 -13.93 7.15 -2.13
C ILE A 215 -12.53 7.64 -1.79
N GLY A 216 -12.31 8.96 -1.77
CA GLY A 216 -11.00 9.53 -1.43
C GLY A 216 -10.55 9.18 -0.02
N PHE A 217 -11.46 9.28 0.95
CA PHE A 217 -11.21 8.87 2.33
C PHE A 217 -10.87 7.38 2.42
N MET A 218 -11.71 6.52 1.84
CA MET A 218 -11.48 5.07 1.89
C MET A 218 -10.14 4.68 1.25
N ILE A 219 -9.81 5.23 0.08
CA ILE A 219 -8.52 5.00 -0.58
C ILE A 219 -7.36 5.46 0.30
N SER A 220 -7.49 6.62 0.95
CA SER A 220 -6.44 7.13 1.82
C SER A 220 -6.15 6.17 2.99
N VAL A 221 -7.20 5.65 3.65
CA VAL A 221 -7.05 4.74 4.79
C VAL A 221 -6.60 3.34 4.34
N ILE A 222 -7.18 2.81 3.26
CA ILE A 222 -6.77 1.52 2.66
C ILE A 222 -5.30 1.57 2.25
N SER A 223 -4.82 2.69 1.71
CA SER A 223 -3.42 2.85 1.32
C SER A 223 -2.47 2.86 2.52
N LEU A 224 -2.89 3.39 3.67
CA LEU A 224 -2.10 3.32 4.90
C LEU A 224 -1.99 1.89 5.42
N LEU A 225 -3.07 1.10 5.32
CA LEU A 225 -3.07 -0.30 5.71
C LEU A 225 -2.26 -1.19 4.75
N GLY A 226 -2.50 -1.05 3.44
CA GLY A 226 -1.98 -1.97 2.42
C GLY A 226 -0.50 -1.83 2.11
N PHE A 227 0.09 -0.70 2.47
CA PHE A 227 1.50 -0.40 2.21
C PHE A 227 2.33 -0.19 3.50
N GLY A 228 1.68 -0.14 4.68
CA GLY A 228 2.29 0.23 5.95
C GLY A 228 2.92 -0.90 6.79
N TYR A 229 3.10 -2.09 6.23
CA TYR A 229 3.72 -3.22 6.93
C TYR A 229 4.96 -3.74 6.17
N ASN A 230 6.12 -3.72 6.82
CA ASN A 230 7.35 -4.45 6.47
C ASN A 230 7.99 -4.18 5.10
N VAL A 231 7.81 -3.00 4.53
CA VAL A 231 8.57 -2.57 3.34
C VAL A 231 9.18 -1.21 3.65
N SER A 232 10.39 -0.96 3.14
CA SER A 232 11.18 0.26 3.39
C SER A 232 10.31 1.53 3.48
N THR A 233 10.76 2.53 4.25
CA THR A 233 10.09 3.85 4.39
C THR A 233 9.58 4.47 3.07
N PHE A 234 10.24 4.17 1.93
CA PHE A 234 9.79 4.58 0.59
C PHE A 234 8.48 3.92 0.15
N PHE A 235 8.07 2.76 0.66
CA PHE A 235 6.84 2.06 0.31
C PHE A 235 5.65 2.46 1.22
N THR A 236 5.86 2.63 2.53
CA THR A 236 4.85 3.07 3.50
C THR A 236 4.16 4.38 3.11
N LEU A 237 4.89 5.28 2.44
CA LEU A 237 4.33 6.50 1.84
C LEU A 237 4.44 6.55 0.32
N GLY A 238 5.51 6.04 -0.27
CA GLY A 238 5.76 6.20 -1.70
C GLY A 238 4.89 5.31 -2.58
N ALA A 239 4.52 4.09 -2.19
CA ALA A 239 3.60 3.29 -3.00
C ALA A 239 2.18 3.91 -3.09
N PRO A 240 1.57 4.37 -1.98
CA PRO A 240 0.38 5.20 -2.03
C PRO A 240 0.55 6.47 -2.90
N ILE A 241 1.67 7.19 -2.77
CA ILE A 241 1.97 8.39 -3.58
C ILE A 241 2.08 8.05 -5.07
N VAL A 242 2.75 6.95 -5.40
CA VAL A 242 2.96 6.48 -6.78
C VAL A 242 1.61 6.13 -7.39
N VAL A 243 0.82 5.30 -6.71
CA VAL A 243 -0.49 4.86 -7.20
C VAL A 243 -1.46 6.05 -7.33
N LEU A 244 -1.37 7.03 -6.43
CA LEU A 244 -2.19 8.26 -6.43
C LEU A 244 -1.52 9.46 -7.11
N MET A 245 -0.48 9.22 -7.92
CA MET A 245 0.34 10.29 -8.49
C MET A 245 -0.49 11.27 -9.31
N VAL A 246 -1.48 10.80 -10.07
CA VAL A 246 -2.31 11.66 -10.91
C VAL A 246 -3.16 12.64 -10.07
N PRO A 247 -3.99 12.20 -9.10
CA PRO A 247 -4.68 13.11 -8.17
C PRO A 247 -3.75 14.05 -7.38
N ILE A 248 -2.64 13.52 -6.87
CA ILE A 248 -1.67 14.30 -6.07
C ILE A 248 -1.03 15.38 -6.92
N MET A 249 -0.58 15.05 -8.13
CA MET A 249 0.05 16.04 -9.00
C MET A 249 -0.95 17.08 -9.51
N ASP A 250 -2.20 16.70 -9.79
CA ASP A 250 -3.23 17.67 -10.18
C ASP A 250 -3.41 18.77 -9.13
N THR A 251 -3.46 18.37 -7.86
CA THR A 251 -3.59 19.28 -6.72
C THR A 251 -2.31 20.09 -6.47
N LEU A 252 -1.13 19.45 -6.48
CA LEU A 252 0.16 20.14 -6.33
C LEU A 252 0.41 21.17 -7.44
N ILE A 253 0.14 20.82 -8.70
CA ILE A 253 0.27 21.72 -9.86
C ILE A 253 -0.65 22.93 -9.69
N ALA A 254 -1.90 22.73 -9.23
CA ALA A 254 -2.81 23.84 -8.97
C ALA A 254 -2.27 24.79 -7.88
N ILE A 255 -1.71 24.24 -6.79
CA ILE A 255 -1.09 25.03 -5.73
C ILE A 255 0.11 25.82 -6.25
N ILE A 256 1.03 25.16 -6.97
CA ILE A 256 2.23 25.80 -7.55
C ILE A 256 1.82 26.89 -8.55
N ARG A 257 0.87 26.59 -9.44
CA ARG A 257 0.33 27.56 -10.41
C ARG A 257 -0.26 28.78 -9.72
N ARG A 258 -1.05 28.61 -8.67
CA ARG A 258 -1.61 29.75 -7.90
C ARG A 258 -0.48 30.59 -7.30
N LYS A 259 0.52 29.95 -6.68
CA LYS A 259 1.67 30.63 -6.07
C LYS A 259 2.50 31.41 -7.09
N VAL A 260 2.83 30.80 -8.23
CA VAL A 260 3.58 31.42 -9.33
C VAL A 260 2.82 32.62 -9.93
N ASN A 261 1.49 32.58 -9.92
CA ASN A 261 0.64 33.68 -10.39
C ASN A 261 0.16 34.62 -9.27
N HIS A 262 0.77 34.56 -8.07
CA HIS A 262 0.45 35.41 -6.92
C HIS A 262 -1.02 35.39 -6.46
N LYS A 263 -1.69 34.24 -6.62
CA LYS A 263 -3.06 33.99 -6.14
C LYS A 263 -3.05 33.27 -4.79
N LYS A 264 -4.12 33.40 -4.01
CA LYS A 264 -4.26 32.63 -2.76
C LYS A 264 -4.39 31.13 -3.09
N PHE A 265 -3.85 30.28 -2.22
CA PHE A 265 -3.93 28.83 -2.41
C PHE A 265 -5.38 28.31 -2.41
N SER A 266 -6.31 29.03 -1.77
CA SER A 266 -7.72 28.66 -1.63
C SER A 266 -8.63 29.18 -2.75
N GLU A 267 -8.11 29.94 -3.72
CA GLU A 267 -8.90 30.42 -4.85
C GLU A 267 -9.26 29.28 -5.82
N ALA A 268 -10.50 29.25 -6.31
CA ALA A 268 -10.92 28.26 -7.30
C ALA A 268 -10.05 28.29 -8.56
N ASP A 269 -9.60 27.12 -9.03
CA ASP A 269 -8.79 26.98 -10.23
C ASP A 269 -9.55 26.18 -11.29
N ARG A 270 -9.27 26.46 -12.57
CA ARG A 270 -9.94 25.87 -13.73
C ARG A 270 -8.99 25.14 -14.66
N ALA A 271 -7.70 25.11 -14.34
CA ALA A 271 -6.65 24.55 -15.19
C ALA A 271 -6.15 23.19 -14.69
N HIS A 272 -7.07 22.32 -14.24
CA HIS A 272 -6.78 20.92 -13.91
C HIS A 272 -6.28 20.13 -15.13
N LEU A 273 -5.56 19.02 -14.91
CA LEU A 273 -4.99 18.11 -15.92
C LEU A 273 -5.99 17.78 -17.01
N HIS A 274 -7.18 17.35 -16.61
CA HIS A 274 -8.22 16.93 -17.52
C HIS A 274 -8.70 18.07 -18.44
N HIS A 275 -8.76 19.31 -17.94
CA HIS A 275 -9.14 20.48 -18.73
C HIS A 275 -8.06 20.81 -19.77
N ASN A 276 -6.78 20.72 -19.40
CA ASN A 276 -5.69 20.95 -20.35
C ASN A 276 -5.65 19.89 -21.46
N LEU A 277 -5.82 18.60 -21.11
CA LEU A 277 -5.92 17.51 -22.09
C LEU A 277 -7.09 17.71 -23.06
N MET A 278 -8.26 18.09 -22.54
CA MET A 278 -9.45 18.30 -23.36
C MET A 278 -9.33 19.52 -24.29
N PHE A 279 -8.98 20.68 -23.74
CA PHE A 279 -9.13 21.95 -24.45
C PHE A 279 -7.83 22.45 -25.09
N LYS A 280 -6.67 22.26 -24.44
CA LYS A 280 -5.38 22.67 -25.03
C LYS A 280 -4.87 21.64 -26.04
N LEU A 281 -4.93 20.35 -25.69
CA LEU A 281 -4.50 19.27 -26.57
C LEU A 281 -5.60 18.75 -27.50
N LYS A 282 -6.83 19.27 -27.38
CA LYS A 282 -7.98 18.93 -28.23
C LYS A 282 -8.28 17.43 -28.31
N LEU A 283 -7.96 16.67 -27.26
CA LEU A 283 -8.18 15.22 -27.22
C LEU A 283 -9.67 14.86 -27.07
N GLY A 284 -10.47 15.77 -26.51
CA GLY A 284 -11.87 15.51 -26.17
C GLY A 284 -12.01 14.65 -24.90
N HIS A 285 -13.24 14.46 -24.43
CA HIS A 285 -13.53 13.88 -23.11
C HIS A 285 -12.98 12.46 -22.95
N ARG A 286 -13.42 11.51 -23.79
CA ARG A 286 -13.07 10.08 -23.67
C ARG A 286 -11.56 9.84 -23.73
N LYS A 287 -10.87 10.47 -24.69
CA LYS A 287 -9.43 10.27 -24.86
C LYS A 287 -8.65 10.82 -23.66
N SER A 288 -9.03 11.98 -23.12
CA SER A 288 -8.40 12.53 -21.92
C SER A 288 -8.52 11.59 -20.71
N VAL A 289 -9.71 11.01 -20.50
CA VAL A 289 -9.93 10.05 -19.40
C VAL A 289 -9.09 8.79 -19.59
N LEU A 290 -9.09 8.19 -20.79
CA LEU A 290 -8.31 6.99 -21.08
C LEU A 290 -6.79 7.21 -20.95
N VAL A 291 -6.28 8.38 -21.33
CA VAL A 291 -4.87 8.74 -21.11
C VAL A 291 -4.56 8.79 -19.62
N LEU A 292 -5.42 9.40 -18.81
CA LEU A 292 -5.23 9.47 -17.36
C LEU A 292 -5.34 8.08 -16.70
N TYR A 293 -6.20 7.20 -17.18
CA TYR A 293 -6.20 5.79 -16.76
C TYR A 293 -4.89 5.10 -17.11
N GLY A 294 -4.39 5.26 -18.34
CA GLY A 294 -3.12 4.68 -18.77
C GLY A 294 -1.94 5.15 -17.92
N VAL A 295 -1.85 6.46 -17.64
CA VAL A 295 -0.80 7.02 -16.76
C VAL A 295 -0.93 6.48 -15.33
N THR A 296 -2.14 6.44 -14.78
CA THR A 296 -2.39 5.88 -13.45
C THR A 296 -1.99 4.41 -13.39
N PHE A 297 -2.34 3.62 -14.41
CA PHE A 297 -1.97 2.22 -14.52
C PHE A 297 -0.45 2.03 -14.61
N LEU A 298 0.27 2.85 -15.38
CA LEU A 298 1.73 2.78 -15.47
C LEU A 298 2.40 3.05 -14.13
N PHE A 299 1.99 4.10 -13.41
CA PHE A 299 2.50 4.33 -12.05
C PHE A 299 2.13 3.18 -11.11
N SER A 300 0.89 2.70 -11.16
CA SER A 300 0.46 1.59 -10.31
C SER A 300 1.24 0.30 -10.59
N LEU A 301 1.58 0.04 -11.86
CA LEU A 301 2.45 -1.06 -12.27
C LEU A 301 3.87 -0.89 -11.73
N THR A 302 4.44 0.33 -11.70
CA THR A 302 5.74 0.55 -11.05
C THR A 302 5.72 0.23 -9.57
N SER A 303 4.63 0.54 -8.87
CA SER A 303 4.45 0.18 -7.46
C SER A 303 4.41 -1.33 -7.25
N TYR A 304 3.77 -2.07 -8.16
CA TYR A 304 3.71 -3.53 -8.10
C TYR A 304 5.05 -4.18 -8.44
N ILE A 305 5.75 -3.72 -9.49
CA ILE A 305 7.07 -4.25 -9.89
C ILE A 305 8.10 -4.06 -8.78
N TYR A 306 8.04 -2.93 -8.06
CA TYR A 306 8.95 -2.63 -6.95
C TYR A 306 8.97 -3.73 -5.88
N LEU A 307 7.85 -4.42 -5.65
CA LEU A 307 7.77 -5.53 -4.69
C LEU A 307 8.69 -6.71 -5.03
N TYR A 308 8.96 -6.91 -6.33
CA TYR A 308 9.81 -8.00 -6.82
C TYR A 308 11.23 -7.52 -7.16
N ASP A 309 11.34 -6.31 -7.71
CA ASP A 309 12.61 -5.66 -8.02
C ASP A 309 12.52 -4.16 -7.72
N ALA A 310 13.03 -3.80 -6.53
CA ALA A 310 13.04 -2.42 -6.06
C ALA A 310 13.83 -1.48 -6.98
N THR A 311 14.89 -1.96 -7.63
CA THR A 311 15.73 -1.14 -8.51
C THR A 311 14.98 -0.81 -9.79
N LEU A 312 14.37 -1.82 -10.41
CA LEU A 312 13.57 -1.63 -11.62
C LEU A 312 12.34 -0.76 -11.35
N GLY A 313 11.61 -1.02 -10.27
CA GLY A 313 10.45 -0.22 -9.87
C GLY A 313 10.81 1.25 -9.66
N THR A 314 11.91 1.53 -8.96
CA THR A 314 12.40 2.90 -8.73
C THR A 314 12.83 3.57 -10.04
N LEU A 315 13.57 2.87 -10.90
CA LEU A 315 14.00 3.41 -12.19
C LEU A 315 12.81 3.78 -13.07
N MET A 316 11.84 2.88 -13.19
CA MET A 316 10.61 3.14 -13.95
C MET A 316 9.84 4.32 -13.38
N PHE A 317 9.72 4.41 -12.04
CA PHE A 317 9.08 5.54 -11.38
C PHE A 317 9.76 6.87 -11.73
N VAL A 318 11.09 6.95 -11.62
CA VAL A 318 11.86 8.16 -11.96
C VAL A 318 11.69 8.54 -13.43
N ILE A 319 11.70 7.57 -14.34
CA ILE A 319 11.47 7.80 -15.78
C ILE A 319 10.06 8.34 -16.02
N LEU A 320 9.02 7.73 -15.43
CA LEU A 320 7.64 8.19 -15.57
C LEU A 320 7.44 9.58 -14.99
N MET A 321 8.03 9.88 -13.83
CA MET A 321 8.03 11.22 -13.23
C MET A 321 8.68 12.25 -14.14
N PHE A 322 9.82 11.92 -14.74
CA PHE A 322 10.50 12.81 -15.69
C PHE A 322 9.66 13.07 -16.94
N ILE A 323 9.04 12.03 -17.52
CA ILE A 323 8.12 12.16 -18.66
C ILE A 323 6.92 13.03 -18.28
N PHE A 324 6.37 12.84 -17.09
CA PHE A 324 5.23 13.61 -16.60
C PHE A 324 5.59 15.10 -16.41
N GLU A 325 6.74 15.40 -15.83
CA GLU A 325 7.23 16.78 -15.69
C GLU A 325 7.46 17.45 -17.05
N LEU A 326 8.09 16.75 -18.00
CA LEU A 326 8.25 17.24 -19.37
C LEU A 326 6.89 17.54 -20.02
N PHE A 327 5.88 16.70 -19.78
CA PHE A 327 4.52 16.92 -20.26
C PHE A 327 3.92 18.21 -19.66
N ILE A 328 4.05 18.44 -18.36
CA ILE A 328 3.56 19.65 -17.68
C ILE A 328 4.18 20.92 -18.29
N GLU A 329 5.50 20.94 -18.48
CA GLU A 329 6.20 22.11 -19.00
C GLU A 329 5.91 22.37 -20.49
N THR A 330 5.85 21.31 -21.28
CA THR A 330 5.54 21.41 -22.71
C THR A 330 4.13 21.95 -22.91
N THR A 331 3.16 21.47 -22.13
CA THR A 331 1.77 21.93 -22.15
C THR A 331 1.54 23.26 -21.39
N SER A 332 2.59 23.78 -20.75
CA SER A 332 2.60 25.07 -20.03
C SER A 332 1.46 25.14 -19.00
N MET A 333 1.31 24.06 -18.24
CA MET A 333 0.24 23.86 -17.27
C MET A 333 0.39 24.70 -16.01
N VAL A 334 1.63 25.00 -15.60
CA VAL A 334 1.93 25.87 -14.45
C VAL A 334 1.98 27.33 -14.89
N SER A 335 2.82 27.66 -15.87
CA SER A 335 2.92 28.99 -16.47
C SER A 335 3.63 28.88 -17.82
N GLN A 336 3.41 29.84 -18.72
CA GLN A 336 4.19 29.96 -19.95
C GLN A 336 5.68 30.23 -19.68
N LYS A 337 5.99 30.87 -18.54
CA LYS A 337 7.35 31.27 -18.16
C LYS A 337 8.05 30.29 -17.22
N TYR A 338 7.29 29.46 -16.51
CA TYR A 338 7.83 28.51 -15.53
C TYR A 338 8.07 27.15 -16.18
N LYS A 339 9.31 26.92 -16.62
CA LYS A 339 9.75 25.70 -17.34
C LYS A 339 11.14 25.24 -16.89
N PRO A 340 11.33 24.87 -15.61
CA PRO A 340 12.66 24.63 -15.03
C PRO A 340 13.47 23.54 -15.75
N VAL A 341 12.88 22.37 -16.04
CA VAL A 341 13.56 21.24 -16.70
C VAL A 341 13.91 21.57 -18.14
N LEU A 342 13.01 22.18 -18.93
CA LEU A 342 13.32 22.59 -20.30
C LEU A 342 14.36 23.73 -20.33
N THR A 343 14.34 24.62 -19.33
CA THR A 343 15.34 25.68 -19.17
C THR A 343 16.70 25.09 -18.83
N LEU A 344 16.74 24.10 -17.92
CA LEU A 344 17.95 23.37 -17.56
C LEU A 344 18.48 22.56 -18.75
N ALA A 345 17.61 21.87 -19.48
CA ALA A 345 17.98 21.14 -20.70
C ALA A 345 18.60 22.07 -21.75
N ASN A 346 18.13 23.32 -21.86
CA ASN A 346 18.72 24.30 -22.77
C ASN A 346 20.11 24.81 -22.35
N VAL A 347 20.50 24.58 -21.10
CA VAL A 347 21.90 24.78 -20.67
C VAL A 347 22.82 23.85 -21.47
N PHE A 348 22.37 22.63 -21.74
CA PHE A 348 23.11 21.58 -22.43
C PHE A 348 22.88 21.57 -23.95
N ILE A 349 21.61 21.58 -24.39
CA ILE A 349 21.23 21.40 -25.80
C ILE A 349 21.49 22.66 -26.65
N GLN A 350 21.43 23.85 -26.03
CA GLN A 350 21.62 25.15 -26.71
C GLN A 350 20.68 25.33 -27.93
N SER A 351 19.42 24.94 -27.80
CA SER A 351 18.42 25.11 -28.86
C SER A 351 17.66 26.43 -28.72
N ASP A 352 17.43 27.12 -29.83
CA ASP A 352 16.58 28.31 -29.87
C ASP A 352 15.10 28.02 -29.60
N ARG A 353 14.67 26.76 -29.69
CA ARG A 353 13.29 26.34 -29.41
C ARG A 353 13.00 26.18 -27.91
N LEU A 354 14.02 26.20 -27.06
CA LEU A 354 13.89 26.01 -25.61
C LEU A 354 14.02 27.33 -24.82
N PRO A 355 13.42 27.43 -23.62
CA PRO A 355 13.53 28.63 -22.78
C PRO A 355 14.99 28.91 -22.38
N LYS A 356 15.40 30.18 -22.35
CA LYS A 356 16.79 30.59 -22.08
C LYS A 356 16.93 31.28 -20.72
N ILE A 357 18.06 31.07 -20.05
CA ILE A 357 18.44 31.82 -18.84
C ILE A 357 19.16 33.11 -19.27
N LYS A 358 18.55 34.27 -18.96
CA LYS A 358 19.01 35.59 -19.42
C LYS A 358 20.47 35.91 -19.04
N PHE A 359 20.93 35.44 -17.87
CA PHE A 359 22.34 35.58 -17.45
C PHE A 359 23.28 34.73 -18.32
N LEU A 360 22.90 33.49 -18.63
CA LEU A 360 23.71 32.61 -19.48
C LEU A 360 23.80 33.10 -20.92
N GLU A 361 22.78 33.81 -21.44
CA GLU A 361 22.89 34.46 -22.76
C GLU A 361 24.01 35.49 -22.81
N ARG A 362 24.11 36.37 -21.79
CA ARG A 362 25.19 37.36 -21.72
C ARG A 362 26.57 36.69 -21.63
N TYR A 363 26.66 35.62 -20.85
CA TYR A 363 27.89 34.83 -20.77
C TYR A 363 28.25 34.16 -22.11
N ARG A 364 27.27 33.54 -22.78
CA ARG A 364 27.46 32.86 -24.07
C ARG A 364 27.81 33.83 -25.20
N ALA A 365 27.27 35.04 -25.19
CA ALA A 365 27.56 36.07 -26.20
C ALA A 365 29.02 36.53 -26.18
N ASN A 366 29.66 36.52 -25.00
CA ASN A 366 31.04 36.98 -24.82
C ASN A 366 32.06 35.84 -24.74
N ARG A 367 31.67 34.60 -25.05
CA ARG A 367 32.47 33.38 -24.87
C ARG A 367 33.24 33.01 -26.15
N SER A 368 34.55 32.79 -26.03
CA SER A 368 35.42 32.38 -27.15
C SER A 368 35.22 30.91 -27.56
N GLU A 369 35.55 30.56 -28.81
CA GLU A 369 35.47 29.18 -29.35
C GLU A 369 36.23 28.16 -28.48
N LYS A 370 37.42 28.54 -28.00
CA LYS A 370 38.23 27.68 -27.12
C LYS A 370 37.54 27.41 -25.79
N ARG A 371 36.89 28.42 -25.21
CA ARG A 371 36.07 28.28 -24.00
C ARG A 371 34.80 27.48 -24.28
N LYS A 372 34.32 27.42 -25.54
CA LYS A 372 33.20 26.56 -25.90
C LYS A 372 33.47 25.08 -25.76
N VAL A 373 34.65 24.64 -26.15
CA VAL A 373 35.07 23.25 -25.99
C VAL A 373 35.25 22.92 -24.51
N ILE A 374 35.90 23.81 -23.75
CA ILE A 374 36.12 23.62 -22.30
C ILE A 374 34.80 23.44 -21.55
N ASP A 375 33.81 24.30 -21.80
CA ASP A 375 32.52 24.19 -21.09
C ASP A 375 31.78 22.88 -21.43
N HIS A 376 31.87 22.38 -22.67
CA HIS A 376 31.30 21.06 -23.02
C HIS A 376 32.03 19.92 -22.31
N VAL A 377 33.36 19.99 -22.21
CA VAL A 377 34.15 19.00 -21.47
C VAL A 377 33.80 19.03 -19.99
N VAL A 378 33.72 20.22 -19.38
CA VAL A 378 33.32 20.37 -17.96
C VAL A 378 31.92 19.82 -17.74
N MET A 379 30.97 20.12 -18.63
CA MET A 379 29.60 19.60 -18.53
C MET A 379 29.55 18.08 -18.69
N LEU A 380 30.30 17.50 -19.62
CA LEU A 380 30.43 16.06 -19.78
C LEU A 380 31.04 15.41 -18.53
N CYS A 381 32.08 16.03 -17.95
CA CYS A 381 32.68 15.58 -16.70
C CYS A 381 31.67 15.66 -15.53
N CYS A 382 30.92 16.75 -15.39
CA CYS A 382 29.88 16.86 -14.36
C CYS A 382 28.79 15.80 -14.55
N LEU A 383 28.35 15.55 -15.78
CA LEU A 383 27.36 14.51 -16.08
C LEU A 383 27.91 13.11 -15.73
N LEU A 384 29.16 12.82 -16.09
CA LEU A 384 29.83 11.56 -15.75
C LEU A 384 30.06 11.40 -14.25
N ILE A 385 30.31 12.48 -13.51
CA ILE A 385 30.42 12.47 -12.04
C ILE A 385 29.04 12.20 -11.41
N VAL A 386 27.96 12.79 -11.94
CA VAL A 386 26.60 12.53 -11.44
C VAL A 386 26.16 11.10 -11.75
N ILE A 387 26.37 10.62 -12.99
CA ILE A 387 26.05 9.24 -13.38
C ILE A 387 26.94 8.25 -12.62
N GLY A 388 28.24 8.55 -12.51
CA GLY A 388 29.20 7.76 -11.76
C GLY A 388 28.87 7.73 -10.27
N GLY A 389 28.48 8.86 -9.68
CA GLY A 389 28.07 9.00 -8.29
C GLY A 389 26.74 8.31 -7.98
N ALA A 390 25.77 8.39 -8.89
CA ALA A 390 24.52 7.63 -8.79
C ALA A 390 24.77 6.13 -8.99
N GLY A 391 25.63 5.76 -9.94
CA GLY A 391 26.05 4.38 -10.18
C GLY A 391 26.81 3.80 -9.00
N THR A 392 27.75 4.54 -8.41
CA THR A 392 28.44 4.13 -7.18
C THR A 392 27.51 4.15 -5.99
N TYR A 393 26.56 5.08 -5.86
CA TYR A 393 25.55 5.02 -4.79
C TYR A 393 24.65 3.80 -4.94
N ILE A 394 24.20 3.45 -6.15
CA ILE A 394 23.40 2.25 -6.41
C ILE A 394 24.24 1.00 -6.15
N LEU A 395 25.47 0.94 -6.65
CA LEU A 395 26.40 -0.16 -6.40
C LEU A 395 26.80 -0.25 -4.94
N TYR A 396 26.94 0.86 -4.22
CA TYR A 396 27.25 0.94 -2.79
C TYR A 396 26.02 0.69 -1.92
N SER A 397 24.80 0.93 -2.42
CA SER A 397 23.55 0.56 -1.75
C SER A 397 23.27 -0.92 -1.97
N ARG A 398 23.63 -1.46 -3.13
CA ARG A 398 23.59 -2.89 -3.45
C ARG A 398 24.71 -3.64 -2.72
N GLU A 399 25.90 -3.04 -2.64
CA GLU A 399 26.99 -3.50 -1.79
C GLU A 399 26.69 -3.21 -0.33
N GLY A 400 25.91 -2.20 0.06
CA GLY A 400 25.52 -1.91 1.44
C GLY A 400 24.46 -2.90 1.93
N ALA A 401 23.53 -3.27 1.05
CA ALA A 401 22.68 -4.44 1.22
C ALA A 401 23.49 -5.76 1.21
N SER A 402 24.68 -5.78 0.59
CA SER A 402 25.60 -6.92 0.60
C SER A 402 26.74 -6.83 1.63
N LYS A 403 26.93 -5.70 2.32
CA LYS A 403 28.02 -5.36 3.28
C LYS A 403 27.47 -5.18 4.68
N ASN A 404 26.15 -5.06 4.82
CA ASN A 404 25.45 -5.56 6.00
C ASN A 404 25.43 -7.09 6.04
N ASN A 405 25.89 -7.78 4.99
CA ASN A 405 26.60 -9.03 5.18
C ASN A 405 28.09 -8.68 5.39
N PRO A 406 28.55 -8.54 6.65
CA PRO A 406 29.99 -8.46 6.89
C PRO A 406 30.63 -9.68 6.23
N ALA A 407 31.86 -9.53 5.75
CA ALA A 407 32.68 -10.64 5.27
C ALA A 407 32.46 -11.83 6.21
N THR A 408 31.93 -12.92 5.65
CA THR A 408 31.46 -14.10 6.37
C THR A 408 32.59 -14.66 7.23
N VAL A 409 32.63 -14.24 8.50
CA VAL A 409 32.77 -15.23 9.57
C VAL A 409 31.60 -16.19 9.31
N PRO A 410 31.81 -17.51 9.22
CA PRO A 410 30.70 -18.43 9.17
C PRO A 410 29.87 -18.17 10.43
N VAL A 411 28.76 -17.46 10.28
CA VAL A 411 27.77 -17.30 11.34
C VAL A 411 27.11 -18.67 11.38
N GLU A 412 27.59 -19.53 12.28
CA GLU A 412 26.92 -20.77 12.60
C GLU A 412 25.56 -20.41 13.19
N THR A 413 24.52 -21.03 12.65
CA THR A 413 23.18 -20.92 13.22
C THR A 413 23.20 -21.56 14.60
N PRO A 414 22.53 -20.98 15.60
CA PRO A 414 22.38 -21.61 16.89
C PRO A 414 21.32 -22.73 16.87
N TYR A 415 20.67 -22.94 15.72
CA TYR A 415 19.64 -23.95 15.48
C TYR A 415 20.26 -25.28 15.05
N ILE A 416 19.76 -26.37 15.65
CA ILE A 416 20.23 -27.72 15.39
C ILE A 416 19.44 -28.32 14.22
N HIS A 417 20.16 -29.00 13.32
CA HIS A 417 19.61 -29.72 12.18
C HIS A 417 19.57 -31.22 12.47
N GLU A 418 18.38 -31.80 12.50
CA GLU A 418 18.24 -33.26 12.46
C GLU A 418 18.12 -33.76 11.02
N GLU A 419 18.99 -34.70 10.63
CA GLU A 419 18.95 -35.36 9.33
C GLU A 419 17.88 -36.47 9.31
N GLY A 420 16.88 -36.36 8.43
CA GLY A 420 15.93 -37.48 8.22
C GLY A 420 14.63 -37.16 7.48
N ASN A 421 14.17 -35.91 7.47
CA ASN A 421 12.89 -35.52 6.85
C ASN A 421 13.10 -34.39 5.81
N GLU A 422 12.63 -34.58 4.58
CA GLU A 422 12.74 -33.60 3.48
C GLU A 422 12.06 -32.26 3.83
N LEU A 423 10.94 -32.30 4.56
CA LEU A 423 10.25 -31.09 5.02
C LEU A 423 11.05 -30.36 6.10
N LEU A 424 11.65 -31.08 7.05
CA LEU A 424 12.53 -30.47 8.06
C LEU A 424 13.77 -29.86 7.40
N ASN A 425 14.32 -30.51 6.37
CA ASN A 425 15.44 -29.96 5.61
C ASN A 425 15.07 -28.65 4.90
N ASP A 426 13.90 -28.58 4.23
CA ASP A 426 13.43 -27.35 3.60
C ASP A 426 13.27 -26.20 4.61
N ILE A 427 12.63 -26.49 5.74
CA ILE A 427 12.43 -25.51 6.80
C ILE A 427 13.77 -25.05 7.37
N TYR A 428 14.70 -25.97 7.63
CA TYR A 428 16.02 -25.65 8.15
C TYR A 428 16.85 -24.78 7.20
N VAL A 429 16.87 -25.11 5.90
CA VAL A 429 17.59 -24.29 4.89
C VAL A 429 17.02 -22.87 4.84
N ARG A 430 15.70 -22.72 4.94
CA ARG A 430 15.05 -21.42 5.01
C ARG A 430 15.36 -20.70 6.31
N LEU A 431 15.39 -21.42 7.44
CA LEU A 431 15.70 -20.88 8.76
C LEU A 431 17.13 -20.38 8.84
N ASP A 432 18.09 -21.19 8.37
CA ASP A 432 19.50 -20.84 8.26
C ASP A 432 19.70 -19.58 7.42
N LYS A 433 18.99 -19.49 6.30
CA LYS A 433 18.99 -18.29 5.47
C LYS A 433 18.34 -17.10 6.16
N ALA A 434 17.22 -17.28 6.86
CA ALA A 434 16.53 -16.19 7.57
C ALA A 434 17.42 -15.61 8.68
N TYR A 435 18.04 -16.47 9.49
CA TYR A 435 18.99 -16.08 10.53
C TYR A 435 20.19 -15.33 9.94
N LYS A 436 20.86 -15.89 8.92
CA LYS A 436 22.03 -15.27 8.29
C LYS A 436 21.75 -13.91 7.63
N ASN A 437 20.49 -13.63 7.28
CA ASN A 437 20.07 -12.36 6.69
C ASN A 437 19.36 -11.43 7.70
N ASN A 438 19.39 -11.74 9.00
CA ASN A 438 18.72 -10.98 10.07
C ASN A 438 17.21 -10.76 9.81
N LEU A 439 16.51 -11.77 9.29
CA LEU A 439 15.08 -11.72 9.00
C LEU A 439 14.27 -12.20 10.22
N THR A 440 14.28 -11.43 11.31
CA THR A 440 13.75 -11.80 12.64
C THR A 440 12.33 -12.36 12.63
N SER A 441 11.40 -11.76 11.87
CA SER A 441 10.01 -12.27 11.78
C SER A 441 9.89 -13.58 11.01
N GLU A 442 10.72 -13.78 9.98
CA GLU A 442 10.74 -15.03 9.20
C GLU A 442 11.43 -16.14 10.00
N GLU A 443 12.52 -15.80 10.70
CA GLU A 443 13.21 -16.68 11.64
C GLU A 443 12.26 -17.20 12.72
N CYS A 444 11.54 -16.32 13.42
CA CYS A 444 10.57 -16.70 14.46
C CYS A 444 9.53 -17.72 13.95
N GLN A 445 8.95 -17.43 12.78
CA GLN A 445 7.97 -18.29 12.12
C GLN A 445 8.54 -19.65 11.70
N LEU A 446 9.79 -19.67 11.21
CA LEU A 446 10.48 -20.89 10.80
C LEU A 446 10.93 -21.72 11.99
N VAL A 447 11.33 -21.11 13.11
CA VAL A 447 11.60 -21.82 14.37
C VAL A 447 10.34 -22.52 14.86
N ALA A 448 9.21 -21.82 14.89
CA ALA A 448 7.93 -22.39 15.25
C ALA A 448 7.54 -23.56 14.31
N SER A 449 7.75 -23.38 13.01
CA SER A 449 7.44 -24.39 12.00
C SER A 449 8.33 -25.63 12.14
N TYR A 450 9.63 -25.43 12.36
CA TYR A 450 10.57 -26.53 12.56
C TYR A 450 10.21 -27.32 13.81
N PHE A 451 9.98 -26.62 14.93
CA PHE A 451 9.53 -27.23 16.18
C PHE A 451 8.23 -28.02 15.98
N ALA A 452 7.21 -27.44 15.33
CA ALA A 452 5.93 -28.11 15.11
C ALA A 452 6.11 -29.40 14.29
N VAL A 453 6.81 -29.31 13.16
CA VAL A 453 6.98 -30.42 12.23
C VAL A 453 7.78 -31.54 12.89
N ASP A 454 8.79 -31.22 13.68
CA ASP A 454 9.61 -32.22 14.36
C ASP A 454 8.88 -32.84 15.55
N TYR A 455 8.26 -32.02 16.40
CA TYR A 455 7.49 -32.50 17.56
C TYR A 455 6.35 -33.44 17.16
N PHE A 456 5.61 -33.11 16.09
CA PHE A 456 4.47 -33.88 15.60
C PHE A 456 4.83 -35.00 14.60
N THR A 457 6.12 -35.28 14.38
CA THR A 457 6.59 -36.41 13.55
C THR A 457 7.15 -37.52 14.42
N LEU A 458 6.50 -38.69 14.40
CA LEU A 458 6.91 -39.88 15.16
C LEU A 458 7.80 -40.83 14.37
N LYS A 459 7.72 -40.74 13.04
CA LYS A 459 8.50 -41.55 12.11
C LYS A 459 10.01 -41.32 12.34
N ASP A 460 10.76 -42.42 12.37
CA ASP A 460 12.22 -42.47 12.49
C ASP A 460 12.82 -41.98 13.84
N LYS A 461 12.00 -41.55 14.80
CA LYS A 461 12.44 -41.24 16.18
C LYS A 461 12.75 -42.53 16.97
N LYS A 462 13.75 -42.51 17.87
CA LYS A 462 14.09 -43.60 18.81
C LYS A 462 13.27 -43.55 20.10
N ASP A 463 13.17 -44.67 20.82
CA ASP A 463 12.43 -44.71 22.08
C ASP A 463 12.96 -43.68 23.10
N GLY A 464 12.05 -42.89 23.66
CA GLY A 464 12.36 -41.79 24.57
C GLY A 464 12.83 -40.49 23.90
N GLU A 465 13.04 -40.48 22.58
CA GLU A 465 13.37 -39.27 21.81
C GLU A 465 12.12 -38.42 21.56
N ILE A 466 12.25 -37.11 21.75
CA ILE A 466 11.19 -36.11 21.58
C ILE A 466 11.70 -35.03 20.61
N GLY A 467 11.05 -34.90 19.47
CA GLY A 467 11.36 -33.90 18.46
C GLY A 467 11.13 -32.47 18.94
N GLY A 468 11.95 -31.55 18.46
CA GLY A 468 11.88 -30.12 18.74
C GLY A 468 12.41 -29.73 20.12
N LEU A 469 12.91 -30.67 20.94
CA LEU A 469 13.36 -30.38 22.31
C LEU A 469 14.49 -29.34 22.35
N ASP A 470 15.37 -29.35 21.35
CA ASP A 470 16.48 -28.39 21.22
C ASP A 470 16.02 -26.95 20.97
N TYR A 471 14.77 -26.76 20.52
CA TYR A 471 14.17 -25.46 20.29
C TYR A 471 13.38 -24.96 21.51
N ILE A 472 13.14 -25.81 22.52
CA ILE A 472 12.51 -25.41 23.78
C ILE A 472 13.52 -24.66 24.65
N TYR A 473 13.04 -23.62 25.35
CA TYR A 473 13.86 -22.84 26.28
C TYR A 473 14.55 -23.75 27.32
N PRO A 474 15.85 -23.62 27.61
CA PRO A 474 16.62 -24.62 28.36
C PRO A 474 16.04 -25.00 29.73
N SER A 475 15.51 -24.04 30.49
CA SER A 475 14.90 -24.31 31.80
C SER A 475 13.59 -25.11 31.72
N LEU A 476 12.91 -25.11 30.56
CA LEU A 476 11.63 -25.79 30.35
C LEU A 476 11.77 -27.19 29.73
N GLN A 477 12.94 -27.58 29.23
CA GLN A 477 13.12 -28.83 28.48
C GLN A 477 12.71 -30.08 29.28
N SER A 478 13.04 -30.14 30.57
CA SER A 478 12.70 -31.28 31.44
C SER A 478 11.18 -31.40 31.64
N GLU A 479 10.51 -30.27 31.91
CA GLU A 479 9.07 -30.22 32.09
C GLU A 479 8.34 -30.56 30.77
N PHE A 480 8.79 -29.95 29.68
CA PHE A 480 8.25 -30.21 28.34
C PHE A 480 8.42 -31.67 27.93
N SER A 481 9.58 -32.28 28.19
CA SER A 481 9.81 -33.71 27.90
C SER A 481 8.83 -34.62 28.66
N SER A 482 8.57 -34.31 29.95
CA SER A 482 7.58 -35.04 30.75
C SER A 482 6.16 -34.86 30.21
N PHE A 483 5.81 -33.64 29.79
CA PHE A 483 4.52 -33.32 29.18
C PHE A 483 4.32 -34.04 27.83
N ALA A 484 5.30 -33.95 26.94
CA ALA A 484 5.30 -34.56 25.62
C ALA A 484 5.11 -36.09 25.70
N SER A 485 5.84 -36.74 26.61
CA SER A 485 5.73 -38.19 26.87
C SER A 485 4.35 -38.64 27.35
N LYS A 486 3.62 -37.77 28.06
CA LYS A 486 2.26 -38.04 28.57
C LYS A 486 1.15 -37.52 27.65
N SER A 487 1.49 -36.80 26.59
CA SER A 487 0.55 -36.21 25.63
C SER A 487 0.74 -36.83 24.25
N PHE A 488 1.32 -36.09 23.30
CA PHE A 488 1.43 -36.51 21.90
C PHE A 488 2.21 -37.81 21.71
N TYR A 489 3.28 -38.05 22.50
CA TYR A 489 4.11 -39.24 22.33
C TYR A 489 3.44 -40.53 22.84
N THR A 490 2.28 -40.45 23.51
CA THR A 490 1.48 -41.64 23.84
C THR A 490 0.92 -42.34 22.60
N TYR A 491 0.78 -41.61 21.47
CA TYR A 491 0.29 -42.13 20.20
C TYR A 491 1.34 -42.92 19.41
N ARG A 492 2.58 -43.04 19.92
CA ARG A 492 3.70 -43.69 19.23
C ARG A 492 3.44 -45.15 18.87
N GLU A 493 2.88 -45.91 19.81
CA GLU A 493 2.53 -47.32 19.60
C GLU A 493 1.42 -47.47 18.55
N THR A 494 0.44 -46.56 18.56
CA THR A 494 -0.70 -46.59 17.63
C THR A 494 -0.31 -46.12 16.22
N TYR A 495 0.57 -45.13 16.11
CA TYR A 495 0.95 -44.49 14.85
C TYR A 495 2.48 -44.34 14.68
N PRO A 496 3.25 -45.43 14.63
CA PRO A 496 4.72 -45.39 14.61
C PRO A 496 5.34 -44.79 13.34
N LYS A 497 4.54 -44.58 12.29
CA LYS A 497 4.95 -43.97 11.01
C LYS A 497 4.26 -42.63 10.75
N LEU A 498 3.70 -41.99 11.78
CA LEU A 498 3.06 -40.69 11.63
C LEU A 498 4.11 -39.63 11.29
N GLU A 499 3.81 -38.83 10.28
CA GLU A 499 4.73 -37.82 9.75
C GLU A 499 3.89 -36.63 9.26
N VAL A 500 4.36 -35.42 9.56
CA VAL A 500 3.81 -34.18 8.98
C VAL A 500 4.33 -34.04 7.55
N LYS A 501 3.40 -33.97 6.58
CA LYS A 501 3.69 -33.82 5.14
C LYS A 501 3.71 -32.38 4.66
N ASN A 502 2.93 -31.52 5.30
CA ASN A 502 2.85 -30.12 4.96
C ASN A 502 2.45 -29.30 6.18
N TYR A 503 2.78 -28.01 6.17
CA TYR A 503 2.35 -27.06 7.18
C TYR A 503 1.96 -25.73 6.55
N GLU A 504 1.09 -24.98 7.22
CA GLU A 504 0.71 -23.62 6.82
C GLU A 504 0.68 -22.72 8.07
N ILE A 505 1.33 -21.57 7.99
CA ILE A 505 1.27 -20.57 9.05
C ILE A 505 -0.04 -19.80 8.91
N ILE A 506 -0.95 -19.97 9.86
CA ILE A 506 -2.27 -19.34 9.87
C ILE A 506 -2.18 -17.89 10.39
N SER A 507 -1.39 -17.65 11.42
CA SER A 507 -1.21 -16.32 12.00
C SER A 507 0.12 -16.17 12.74
N PHE A 508 0.65 -14.95 12.75
CA PHE A 508 1.82 -14.51 13.51
C PHE A 508 1.50 -13.16 14.16
N ALA A 509 1.64 -13.08 15.49
CA ALA A 509 1.35 -11.86 16.24
C ALA A 509 2.19 -11.79 17.53
N PRO A 510 2.42 -10.59 18.10
CA PRO A 510 3.00 -10.46 19.44
C PRO A 510 2.16 -11.22 20.48
N SER A 511 2.81 -11.91 21.41
CA SER A 511 2.17 -12.60 22.52
C SER A 511 2.17 -11.74 23.79
N LYS A 512 1.17 -11.96 24.63
CA LYS A 512 1.10 -11.39 26.00
C LYS A 512 1.54 -12.38 27.08
N VAL A 513 1.92 -13.59 26.67
CA VAL A 513 2.46 -14.62 27.58
C VAL A 513 3.86 -14.18 27.97
N VAL A 514 4.13 -14.20 29.27
CA VAL A 514 5.42 -13.86 29.86
C VAL A 514 5.79 -14.98 30.82
N ILE A 515 7.07 -15.37 30.82
CA ILE A 515 7.61 -16.33 31.77
C ILE A 515 8.36 -15.56 32.86
N ASP A 516 8.14 -15.94 34.11
CA ASP A 516 8.90 -15.45 35.27
C ASP A 516 10.42 -15.60 34.98
N ASP A 517 11.19 -14.52 35.17
CA ASP A 517 12.62 -14.38 34.84
C ASP A 517 12.95 -13.98 33.37
N LEU A 518 11.97 -13.80 32.48
CA LEU A 518 12.14 -13.34 31.08
C LEU A 518 11.19 -12.18 30.71
N ASP A 519 10.86 -11.31 31.67
CA ASP A 519 9.81 -10.28 31.53
C ASP A 519 10.11 -9.19 30.48
N ASP A 520 11.39 -8.91 30.21
CA ASP A 520 11.83 -7.84 29.32
C ASP A 520 11.98 -8.27 27.85
N ASN A 521 11.69 -9.54 27.52
CA ASN A 521 11.88 -10.10 26.18
C ASN A 521 10.64 -9.99 25.29
N GLU A 522 10.86 -10.03 23.98
CA GLU A 522 9.77 -10.02 23.00
C GLU A 522 9.19 -11.43 22.80
N TYR A 523 7.87 -11.55 22.93
CA TYR A 523 7.15 -12.81 22.74
C TYR A 523 6.26 -12.78 21.51
N TYR A 524 6.14 -13.94 20.87
CA TYR A 524 5.40 -14.12 19.64
C TYR A 524 4.54 -15.38 19.67
N ASN A 525 3.34 -15.29 19.11
CA ASN A 525 2.45 -16.43 18.87
C ASN A 525 2.45 -16.76 17.37
N VAL A 526 2.70 -18.03 17.05
CA VAL A 526 2.62 -18.57 15.70
C VAL A 526 1.61 -19.71 15.69
N LEU A 527 0.51 -19.54 14.97
CA LEU A 527 -0.50 -20.58 14.76
C LEU A 527 -0.16 -21.34 13.48
N ILE A 528 0.05 -22.65 13.59
CA ILE A 528 0.50 -23.51 12.49
C ILE A 528 -0.54 -24.60 12.26
N SER A 529 -1.04 -24.71 11.03
CA SER A 529 -1.81 -25.86 10.55
C SER A 529 -0.87 -26.93 10.04
N MET A 530 -1.16 -28.20 10.30
CA MET A 530 -0.35 -29.34 9.86
C MET A 530 -1.21 -30.35 9.09
N GLU A 531 -0.64 -30.94 8.05
CA GLU A 531 -1.23 -32.04 7.28
C GLU A 531 -0.40 -33.30 7.49
N PHE A 532 -1.01 -34.34 8.02
CA PHE A 532 -0.35 -35.62 8.28
C PHE A 532 -0.42 -36.56 7.08
N ASN A 533 0.53 -37.49 6.98
CA ASN A 533 0.54 -38.55 5.95
C ASN A 533 -0.66 -39.53 6.02
N ARG A 534 -1.48 -39.44 7.06
CA ARG A 534 -2.72 -40.20 7.26
C ARG A 534 -3.70 -39.38 8.08
N LYS A 535 -4.99 -39.66 7.93
CA LYS A 535 -6.01 -39.02 8.75
C LYS A 535 -6.02 -39.63 10.16
N VAL A 536 -5.90 -38.78 11.18
CA VAL A 536 -6.02 -39.15 12.60
C VAL A 536 -6.99 -38.16 13.24
N ASP A 537 -8.18 -38.61 13.59
CA ASP A 537 -9.26 -37.72 14.07
C ASP A 537 -9.03 -37.23 15.52
N GLU A 538 -8.14 -37.87 16.28
CA GLU A 538 -7.80 -37.56 17.68
C GLU A 538 -6.68 -36.52 17.83
N LEU A 539 -6.00 -36.15 16.72
CA LEU A 539 -4.89 -35.22 16.74
C LEU A 539 -5.31 -33.81 16.31
N PRO A 540 -4.79 -32.75 16.97
CA PRO A 540 -5.04 -31.38 16.56
C PRO A 540 -4.44 -31.13 15.17
N LYS A 541 -5.23 -30.49 14.30
CA LYS A 541 -4.78 -30.08 12.96
C LYS A 541 -4.01 -28.76 12.97
N SER A 542 -4.07 -28.04 14.08
CA SER A 542 -3.36 -26.79 14.27
C SER A 542 -2.81 -26.68 15.69
N VAL A 543 -1.67 -26.02 15.83
CA VAL A 543 -1.00 -25.78 17.11
C VAL A 543 -0.59 -24.32 17.21
N ASN A 544 -0.79 -23.71 18.38
CA ASN A 544 -0.27 -22.38 18.68
C ASN A 544 1.05 -22.53 19.44
N ILE A 545 2.11 -21.92 18.92
CA ILE A 545 3.45 -21.97 19.48
C ILE A 545 3.82 -20.58 19.97
N VAL A 546 4.23 -20.50 21.22
CA VAL A 546 4.71 -19.28 21.85
C VAL A 546 6.23 -19.30 21.82
N LEU A 547 6.83 -18.24 21.27
CA LEU A 547 8.27 -18.06 21.19
C LEU A 547 8.70 -16.82 21.94
N VAL A 548 9.91 -16.87 22.50
CA VAL A 548 10.62 -15.74 23.09
C VAL A 548 11.92 -15.51 22.34
N LEU A 549 12.29 -14.25 22.09
CA LEU A 549 13.62 -13.88 21.62
C LEU A 549 14.53 -13.64 22.82
N ASP A 550 15.56 -14.47 23.00
CA ASP A 550 16.55 -14.34 24.07
C ASP A 550 17.96 -14.57 23.52
N ASN A 551 18.90 -13.68 23.82
CA ASN A 551 20.29 -13.73 23.36
C ASN A 551 20.45 -14.01 21.85
N ASP A 552 19.73 -13.26 21.00
CA ASP A 552 19.73 -13.39 19.53
C ASP A 552 19.29 -14.76 19.00
N ARG A 553 18.46 -15.49 19.76
CA ARG A 553 17.85 -16.76 19.34
C ARG A 553 16.38 -16.86 19.79
N PHE A 554 15.55 -17.41 18.92
CA PHE A 554 14.18 -17.78 19.30
C PHE A 554 14.13 -19.12 20.00
N TYR A 555 13.40 -19.15 21.12
CA TYR A 555 13.08 -20.36 21.87
C TYR A 555 11.59 -20.54 21.99
N VAL A 556 11.14 -21.78 21.91
CA VAL A 556 9.76 -22.18 22.21
C VAL A 556 9.58 -22.24 23.72
N VAL A 557 8.55 -21.56 24.19
CA VAL A 557 8.22 -21.41 25.61
C VAL A 557 6.82 -21.91 25.95
N GLY A 558 5.97 -22.12 24.95
CA GLY A 558 4.63 -22.63 25.14
C GLY A 558 4.10 -23.32 23.88
N VAL A 559 3.30 -24.36 24.09
CA VAL A 559 2.64 -25.11 23.04
C VAL A 559 1.19 -25.35 23.47
N ASP A 560 0.28 -24.61 22.86
CA ASP A 560 -1.15 -24.76 23.10
C ASP A 560 -1.80 -25.46 21.92
N ASN A 561 -2.54 -26.53 22.22
CA ASN A 561 -3.42 -27.15 21.24
C ASN A 561 -4.66 -26.26 21.11
N ALA A 562 -4.85 -25.64 19.95
CA ALA A 562 -6.02 -24.82 19.64
C ALA A 562 -7.30 -25.66 19.50
#